data_AF-A0A1M6R301-F1
#
_entry.id   AF-A0A1M6R301-F1
#
_cell.length_a   1.000
_cell.length_b   1.000
_cell.length_c   1.000
_cell.angle_alpha   90.00
_cell.angle_beta   90.00
_cell.angle_gamma   90.00
#
_symmetry.space_group_name_H-M   'P 1'
#
loop_
_entity.id
_entity.type
_entity.pdbx_description
1 polymer ?
#
loop_
_entity_poly.entity_id
_entity_poly.type
_entity_poly.pdbx_seq_one_letter_code
_entity_poly.pdbx_strand_id
1 'polypeptide(L)'
;MGVKIKEFIDRIGIKSQEELATRLGVSNNTISLWAKGKRYPTHQMEVQLYEMGMTTEELFGKAYPSSANTARDDFDRKSDFFIKKLFDKIDKLEPRG
;
A
#
# COMPACT_ATOMS: atom_id res chain seq x y z
N MET A 1 6.78 13.62 7.00
CA MET A 1 7.18 13.54 5.58
C MET A 1 5.92 13.32 4.75
N GLY A 2 5.81 13.89 3.56
CA GLY A 2 4.65 13.75 2.67
C GLY A 2 5.02 13.07 1.36
N VAL A 3 4.02 12.77 0.53
CA VAL A 3 4.20 12.12 -0.78
C VAL A 3 5.05 13.01 -1.69
N LYS A 4 6.02 12.43 -2.39
CA LYS A 4 6.93 13.12 -3.33
C LYS A 4 6.26 13.41 -4.68
N ILE A 5 5.10 14.05 -4.64
CA ILE A 5 4.27 14.37 -5.82
C ILE A 5 5.05 15.14 -6.89
N LYS A 6 5.92 16.08 -6.49
CA LYS A 6 6.69 16.89 -7.45
C LYS A 6 7.70 16.06 -8.24
N GLU A 7 8.44 15.16 -7.57
CA GLU A 7 9.41 14.29 -8.24
C GLU A 7 8.71 13.32 -9.20
N PHE A 8 7.56 12.79 -8.78
CA PHE A 8 6.74 11.93 -9.63
C PHE A 8 6.24 12.64 -10.88
N ILE A 9 5.65 13.84 -10.73
CA ILE A 9 5.15 14.69 -11.82
C ILE A 9 6.23 14.95 -12.86
N ASP A 10 7.41 15.34 -12.41
CA ASP A 10 8.58 15.62 -13.26
C ASP A 10 9.00 14.37 -14.04
N ARG A 11 9.05 13.20 -13.38
CA ARG A 11 9.42 11.94 -14.00
C ARG A 11 8.45 11.49 -15.10
N ILE A 12 7.14 11.57 -14.84
CA ILE A 12 6.13 11.09 -15.78
C ILE A 12 5.76 12.14 -16.86
N GLY A 13 6.39 13.32 -16.82
CA GLY A 13 6.23 14.36 -17.83
C GLY A 13 4.88 15.06 -17.82
N ILE A 14 4.17 15.08 -16.68
CA ILE A 14 2.92 15.86 -16.55
C ILE A 14 3.23 17.27 -16.05
N LYS A 15 2.41 18.25 -16.43
CA LYS A 15 2.78 19.67 -16.30
C LYS A 15 2.50 20.27 -14.94
N SER A 16 1.57 19.70 -14.17
CA SER A 16 1.13 20.28 -12.89
C SER A 16 0.46 19.27 -11.96
N GLN A 17 0.31 19.67 -10.69
CA GLN A 17 -0.50 18.95 -9.71
C GLN A 17 -1.98 18.88 -10.10
N GLU A 18 -2.46 19.87 -10.83
CA GLU A 18 -3.84 19.92 -11.34
C GLU A 18 -4.07 18.82 -12.37
N GLU A 19 -3.12 18.63 -13.29
CA GLU A 19 -3.20 17.55 -14.27
C GLU A 19 -3.21 16.18 -13.59
N LEU A 20 -2.37 15.97 -12.56
CA LEU A 20 -2.39 14.75 -11.75
C LEU A 20 -3.74 14.57 -11.05
N ALA A 21 -4.28 15.64 -10.47
CA ALA A 21 -5.57 15.63 -9.79
C ALA A 21 -6.71 15.24 -10.75
N THR A 22 -6.72 15.80 -11.96
CA THR A 22 -7.68 15.47 -13.02
C THR A 22 -7.57 14.00 -13.42
N ARG A 23 -6.36 13.46 -13.62
CA ARG A 23 -6.16 12.05 -13.97
C ARG A 23 -6.62 11.08 -12.88
N LEU A 24 -6.49 11.48 -11.62
CA LEU A 24 -6.93 10.69 -10.46
C LEU A 24 -8.40 10.95 -10.06
N GLY A 25 -9.08 11.92 -10.70
CA GLY A 25 -10.44 12.29 -10.35
C GLY A 25 -10.58 12.90 -8.94
N VAL A 26 -9.53 13.55 -8.43
CA VAL A 26 -9.52 14.18 -7.10
C VAL A 26 -9.34 15.70 -7.22
N SER A 27 -9.59 16.42 -6.13
CA SER A 27 -9.31 17.86 -6.09
C SER A 27 -7.81 18.16 -6.01
N ASN A 28 -7.36 19.29 -6.56
CA ASN A 28 -5.97 19.76 -6.40
C ASN A 28 -5.60 19.94 -4.91
N ASN A 29 -6.56 20.35 -4.07
CA ASN A 29 -6.36 20.44 -2.63
C ASN A 29 -6.03 19.06 -2.00
N THR A 30 -6.66 17.98 -2.48
CA THR A 30 -6.35 16.61 -2.05
C THR A 30 -4.87 16.26 -2.31
N ILE A 31 -4.38 16.55 -3.52
CA ILE A 31 -2.98 16.33 -3.90
C ILE A 31 -2.04 17.18 -3.03
N SER A 32 -2.40 18.44 -2.77
CA SER A 32 -1.62 19.33 -1.90
C SER A 32 -1.52 18.81 -0.45
N LEU A 33 -2.60 18.23 0.08
CA LEU A 33 -2.59 17.61 1.41
C LEU A 33 -1.70 16.37 1.48
N TRP A 34 -1.66 15.57 0.40
CA TRP A 34 -0.76 14.43 0.28
C TRP A 34 0.71 14.86 0.23
N ALA A 35 1.03 15.86 -0.59
CA ALA A 35 2.38 16.41 -0.69
C ALA A 35 2.89 16.97 0.65
N LYS A 36 1.99 17.58 1.44
CA LYS A 36 2.31 18.11 2.78
C LYS A 36 2.32 17.04 3.88
N GLY A 37 1.94 15.79 3.57
CA GLY A 37 1.78 14.71 4.55
C GLY A 37 0.68 14.95 5.58
N LYS A 38 -0.29 15.83 5.26
CA LYS A 38 -1.45 16.13 6.12
C LYS A 38 -2.57 15.11 5.96
N ARG A 39 -2.59 14.41 4.83
CA ARG A 39 -3.49 13.30 4.51
C ARG A 39 -2.71 12.28 3.69
N TYR A 40 -3.07 11.01 3.78
CA TYR A 40 -2.54 9.96 2.92
C TYR A 40 -3.56 9.58 1.84
N PRO A 41 -3.10 9.12 0.66
CA PRO A 41 -3.98 8.55 -0.36
C PRO A 41 -4.75 7.34 0.20
N THR A 42 -5.94 7.09 -0.32
CA THR A 42 -6.66 5.85 -0.03
C THR A 42 -6.04 4.70 -0.82
N HIS A 43 -6.28 3.46 -0.40
CA HIS A 43 -5.72 2.29 -1.10
C HIS A 43 -6.00 2.27 -2.61
N GLN A 44 -7.21 2.65 -3.03
CA GLN A 44 -7.55 2.80 -4.44
C GLN A 44 -6.67 3.84 -5.17
N MET A 45 -6.38 4.97 -4.52
CA MET A 45 -5.51 6.00 -5.08
C MET A 45 -4.05 5.55 -5.11
N GLU A 46 -3.61 4.77 -4.13
CA GLU A 46 -2.27 4.16 -4.15
C GLU A 46 -2.12 3.25 -5.37
N VAL A 47 -3.08 2.35 -5.61
CA VAL A 47 -3.09 1.47 -6.79
C VAL A 47 -3.00 2.29 -8.08
N GLN A 48 -3.82 3.32 -8.22
CA GLN A 48 -3.79 4.18 -9.42
C GLN A 48 -2.44 4.91 -9.58
N LEU A 49 -1.85 5.39 -8.49
CA LEU A 49 -0.52 6.01 -8.52
C LEU A 49 0.54 5.00 -8.95
N TYR A 50 0.47 3.74 -8.48
CA TYR A 50 1.37 2.66 -8.92
C TYR A 50 1.19 2.32 -10.40
N GLU A 51 -0.05 2.27 -10.90
CA GLU A 51 -0.33 2.04 -12.31
C GLU A 51 0.21 3.17 -13.19
N MET A 52 0.22 4.41 -12.69
CA MET A 52 0.90 5.54 -13.33
C MET A 52 2.43 5.52 -13.14
N GLY A 53 2.96 4.52 -12.46
CA GLY A 53 4.38 4.27 -12.28
C GLY A 53 5.00 4.92 -11.06
N MET A 54 4.23 5.43 -10.08
CA MET A 54 4.76 5.95 -8.81
C MET A 54 5.42 4.82 -8.02
N THR A 55 6.53 5.10 -7.35
CA THR A 55 7.25 4.12 -6.53
C THR A 55 6.84 4.20 -5.07
N THR A 56 7.04 3.11 -4.33
CA THR A 56 6.81 3.07 -2.87
C THR A 56 7.66 4.11 -2.13
N GLU A 57 8.88 4.37 -2.60
CA GLU A 57 9.78 5.40 -2.05
C GLU A 57 9.21 6.82 -2.23
N GLU A 58 8.53 7.09 -3.33
CA GLU A 58 7.87 8.37 -3.56
C GLU A 58 6.60 8.53 -2.72
N LEU A 59 5.89 7.43 -2.49
CA LEU A 59 4.66 7.43 -1.72
C LEU A 59 4.91 7.53 -0.21
N PHE A 60 5.91 6.80 0.29
CA PHE A 60 6.13 6.61 1.72
C PHE A 60 7.51 7.08 2.23
N GLY A 61 8.42 7.43 1.33
CA GLY A 61 9.81 7.76 1.67
C GLY A 61 10.68 6.51 1.89
N LYS A 62 12.00 6.72 2.01
CA LYS A 62 13.02 5.66 2.21
C LYS A 62 12.90 4.90 3.54
N ALA A 63 11.96 5.28 4.40
CA ALA A 63 11.74 4.70 5.72
C ALA A 63 10.46 3.87 5.82
N TYR A 64 9.82 3.52 4.69
CA TYR A 64 8.87 2.42 4.73
C TYR A 64 9.70 1.12 4.78
N PRO A 65 9.80 0.42 5.92
CA PRO A 65 10.25 -0.96 5.85
C PRO A 65 9.28 -1.64 4.90
N SER A 66 9.79 -2.19 3.79
CA SER A 66 9.01 -3.05 2.93
C SER A 66 8.27 -4.03 3.85
N SER A 67 6.94 -3.92 3.92
CA SER A 67 6.10 -4.81 4.70
C SER A 67 6.13 -6.24 4.14
N ALA A 68 7.00 -6.53 3.16
CA ALA A 68 7.47 -7.86 2.87
C ALA A 68 8.03 -8.60 4.10
N ASN A 69 8.37 -7.91 5.20
CA ASN A 69 8.63 -8.56 6.48
C ASN A 69 7.43 -8.52 7.44
N THR A 70 6.71 -7.41 7.60
CA THR A 70 5.62 -7.33 8.60
C THR A 70 4.31 -7.98 8.17
N ALA A 71 3.87 -7.79 6.92
CA ALA A 71 2.67 -8.46 6.40
C ALA A 71 2.93 -9.94 6.12
N ARG A 72 4.17 -10.30 5.81
CA ARG A 72 4.61 -11.69 5.73
C ARG A 72 4.61 -12.32 7.12
N ASP A 73 5.18 -11.68 8.15
CA ASP A 73 5.07 -12.16 9.55
C ASP A 73 3.62 -12.24 10.05
N ASP A 74 2.77 -11.25 9.78
CA ASP A 74 1.37 -11.25 10.23
C ASP A 74 0.51 -12.28 9.47
N PHE A 75 0.77 -12.49 8.18
CA PHE A 75 0.11 -13.52 7.37
C PHE A 75 0.62 -14.92 7.72
N ASP A 76 1.92 -15.09 7.97
CA ASP A 76 2.58 -16.35 8.36
C ASP A 76 2.09 -16.76 9.75
N ARG A 77 2.04 -15.85 10.73
CA ARG A 77 1.46 -16.12 12.06
C ARG A 77 -0.02 -16.46 12.04
N LYS A 78 -0.83 -15.77 11.21
CA LYS A 78 -2.27 -16.09 11.08
C LYS A 78 -2.49 -17.38 10.30
N SER A 79 -1.67 -17.68 9.29
CA SER A 79 -1.71 -18.95 8.54
C SER A 79 -1.29 -20.11 9.43
N ASP A 80 -0.23 -20.00 10.23
CA ASP A 80 0.21 -21.02 11.17
C ASP A 80 -0.86 -21.32 12.23
N PHE A 81 -1.53 -20.29 12.75
CA PHE A 81 -2.64 -20.51 13.68
C PHE A 81 -3.81 -21.26 13.04
N PHE A 82 -4.17 -20.90 11.81
CA PHE A 82 -5.25 -21.54 11.08
C PHE A 82 -4.90 -22.98 10.68
N ILE A 83 -3.69 -23.21 10.16
CA ILE A 83 -3.16 -24.52 9.76
C ILE A 83 -3.02 -25.43 10.98
N LYS A 84 -2.49 -24.93 12.11
CA LYS A 84 -2.43 -25.70 13.36
C LYS A 84 -3.82 -26.08 13.86
N LYS A 85 -4.79 -25.16 13.82
CA LYS A 85 -6.18 -25.44 14.18
C LYS A 85 -6.86 -26.42 13.23
N LEU A 86 -6.45 -26.45 11.97
CA LEU A 86 -6.93 -27.41 10.97
C LEU A 86 -6.36 -28.81 11.25
N PHE A 87 -5.06 -28.94 11.48
CA PHE A 87 -4.43 -30.23 11.82
C PHE A 87 -4.93 -30.81 13.14
N ASP A 88 -5.12 -30.00 14.18
CA ASP A 88 -5.66 -30.42 15.49
C ASP A 88 -7.11 -30.96 15.36
N LYS A 89 -7.88 -30.43 14.39
CA LYS A 89 -9.20 -30.95 14.05
C LYS A 89 -9.15 -32.25 13.26
N ILE A 90 -8.17 -32.42 12.37
CA ILE A 90 -8.00 -33.63 11.57
C ILE A 90 -7.52 -34.80 12.44
N ASP A 91 -6.58 -34.56 13.36
CA ASP A 91 -6.08 -35.55 14.34
C ASP A 91 -7.20 -36.05 15.27
N LYS A 92 -8.11 -35.16 15.69
CA LYS A 92 -9.29 -35.50 16.50
C LYS A 92 -10.38 -36.26 15.74
N LEU A 93 -10.26 -36.39 14.42
CA LEU A 93 -11.23 -37.08 13.56
C LEU A 93 -10.75 -38.47 13.14
N GLU A 94 -9.57 -38.92 13.56
CA GLU A 94 -9.23 -40.34 13.48
C GLU A 94 -9.82 -41.07 14.70
N PRO A 95 -10.87 -41.91 14.54
CA PRO A 95 -11.19 -42.88 15.56
C PRO A 95 -10.00 -43.83 15.66
N ARG A 96 -9.37 -43.86 16.84
CA ARG A 96 -8.48 -44.95 17.23
C ARG A 96 -9.21 -46.26 16.94
N GLY A 97 -8.66 -47.03 16.01
CA GLY A 97 -8.95 -48.47 15.94
C GLY A 97 -8.65 -49.14 17.27
#